data_AF-A0A235IBV4-F1
#
_entry.id   AF-A0A235IBV4-F1
#
_cell.length_a   1.000
_cell.length_b   1.000
_cell.length_c   1.000
_cell.angle_alpha   90.00
_cell.angle_beta   90.00
_cell.angle_gamma   90.00
#
_symmetry.space_group_name_H-M   'P 1'
#
loop_
_entity.id
_entity.type
_entity.pdbx_description
1 polymer ?
#
loop_
_entity_poly.entity_id
_entity_poly.type
_entity_poly.pdbx_seq_one_letter_code
_entity_poly.pdbx_strand_id
1 'polypeptide(L)'
;MAYQILTSQCISCNLCLTVCPTNAVKVVDGQHWIDPELCTNCVGSIHTVPQCKAGCPTCDGCVKQPSDYWEGWFTNYNHVVAKLTNKQDYWERWFKSYSQKYSEQLQKRQSQTMGSES
;
A
#
# COMPACT_ATOMS: atom_id res chain seq x y z
N MET A 1 18.99 0.35 10.44
CA MET A 1 18.02 0.40 9.32
C MET A 1 18.17 1.76 8.66
N ALA A 2 18.31 1.84 7.34
CA ALA A 2 18.50 3.12 6.64
C ALA A 2 17.53 3.20 5.45
N TYR A 3 17.30 4.40 4.94
CA TYR A 3 16.60 4.59 3.67
C TYR A 3 17.58 4.47 2.51
N GLN A 4 17.11 4.04 1.35
CA GLN A 4 17.85 4.04 0.09
C GLN A 4 17.05 4.78 -0.98
N ILE A 5 17.77 5.43 -1.89
CA ILE A 5 17.17 5.97 -3.12
C ILE A 5 17.18 4.89 -4.21
N LEU A 6 16.03 4.65 -4.83
CA LEU A 6 15.91 3.79 -6.00
C LEU A 6 16.14 4.62 -7.26
N THR A 7 17.28 4.41 -7.93
CA THR A 7 17.63 5.15 -9.15
C THR A 7 16.56 5.04 -10.23
N SER A 8 15.91 3.88 -10.38
CA SER A 8 14.86 3.67 -11.39
C SER A 8 13.61 4.52 -11.19
N GLN A 9 13.40 5.08 -10.00
CA GLN A 9 12.23 5.87 -9.63
C GLN A 9 12.59 7.30 -9.18
N CYS A 10 13.88 7.65 -9.23
CA CYS A 10 14.38 8.96 -8.89
C CYS A 10 14.38 9.86 -10.14
N ILE A 11 13.76 11.04 -10.02
CA ILE A 11 13.73 12.05 -11.09
C ILE A 11 14.72 13.20 -10.85
N SER A 12 15.68 13.00 -9.96
CA SER A 12 16.72 13.98 -9.60
C SER A 12 16.19 15.37 -9.22
N CYS A 13 15.01 15.45 -8.59
CA CYS A 13 14.36 16.70 -8.19
C CYS A 13 15.06 17.47 -7.04
N ASN A 14 16.08 16.87 -6.41
CA ASN A 14 16.88 17.44 -5.31
C ASN A 14 16.15 17.75 -4.00
N LEU A 15 14.84 17.53 -3.89
CA LEU A 15 14.07 17.83 -2.69
C LEU A 15 14.55 17.05 -1.45
N CYS A 16 14.99 15.79 -1.65
CA CYS A 16 15.51 14.98 -0.55
C CYS A 16 16.83 15.51 0.06
N LEU A 17 17.62 16.31 -0.67
CA LEU A 17 18.85 16.92 -0.13
C LEU A 17 18.51 17.99 0.90
N THR A 18 17.50 18.82 0.62
CA THR A 18 17.21 20.00 1.44
C THR A 18 16.47 19.65 2.74
N VAL A 19 15.72 18.55 2.74
CA VAL A 19 14.91 18.15 3.90
C VAL A 19 15.60 17.17 4.85
N CYS A 20 16.79 16.65 4.50
CA CYS A 20 17.48 15.67 5.33
C CYS A 20 18.18 16.33 6.53
N PRO A 21 17.77 16.06 7.79
CA PRO A 21 18.31 16.77 8.95
C PRO A 21 19.78 16.46 9.24
N THR A 22 20.27 15.29 8.79
CA THR A 22 21.66 14.84 9.01
C THR A 22 22.53 14.98 7.77
N ASN A 23 22.02 15.57 6.68
CA ASN A 23 22.71 15.64 5.39
C ASN A 23 23.20 14.28 4.88
N ALA A 24 22.45 13.20 5.16
CA ALA A 24 22.78 11.85 4.71
C ALA A 24 22.62 11.65 3.19
N VAL A 25 21.83 12.48 2.52
CA VAL A 25 21.61 12.39 1.07
C VAL A 25 22.73 13.11 0.32
N LYS A 26 23.40 12.40 -0.60
CA LYS A 26 24.49 12.90 -1.45
C LYS A 26 24.18 12.63 -2.93
N VAL A 27 24.89 13.33 -3.82
CA VAL A 27 24.83 13.08 -5.27
C VAL A 27 26.19 12.52 -5.71
N VAL A 28 26.17 11.32 -6.29
CA VAL A 28 27.35 10.61 -6.80
C VAL A 28 27.02 10.18 -8.22
N ASP A 29 27.88 10.53 -9.19
CA ASP A 29 27.69 10.20 -10.62
C ASP A 29 26.32 10.62 -11.18
N GLY A 30 25.80 11.77 -10.73
CA GLY A 30 24.49 12.29 -11.14
C GLY A 30 23.28 11.55 -10.54
N GLN A 31 23.51 10.59 -9.64
CA GLN A 31 22.48 9.84 -8.94
C GLN A 31 22.46 10.18 -7.45
N HIS A 32 21.25 10.25 -6.90
CA HIS A 32 21.05 10.47 -5.47
C HIS A 32 21.32 9.20 -4.69
N TRP A 33 22.08 9.31 -3.61
CA TRP A 33 22.45 8.21 -2.71
C TRP A 33 22.27 8.63 -1.26
N ILE A 34 21.93 7.69 -0.38
CA ILE A 34 21.82 7.93 1.07
C ILE A 34 22.95 7.20 1.77
N ASP A 35 23.71 7.96 2.55
CA ASP A 35 24.76 7.47 3.43
C ASP A 35 24.14 6.76 4.64
N PRO A 36 24.29 5.43 4.77
CA PRO A 36 23.66 4.66 5.83
C PRO A 36 24.24 4.98 7.21
N GLU A 37 25.48 5.48 7.30
CA GLU A 37 26.10 5.85 8.57
C GLU A 37 25.55 7.16 9.14
N LEU A 38 25.09 8.05 8.26
CA LEU A 38 24.50 9.34 8.64
C LEU A 38 22.96 9.27 8.73
N CYS A 39 22.34 8.24 8.16
CA CYS A 39 20.89 8.12 8.11
C CYS A 39 20.31 7.64 9.46
N THR A 40 19.67 8.53 10.20
CA THR A 40 19.00 8.19 11.48
C THR A 40 17.53 7.83 11.33
N ASN A 41 17.03 7.67 10.09
CA ASN A 41 15.59 7.62 9.78
C ASN A 41 14.80 8.83 10.32
N CYS A 42 15.47 9.98 10.46
CA CYS A 42 14.95 11.18 11.13
C CYS A 42 14.65 11.00 12.63
N VAL A 43 15.01 9.87 13.25
CA VAL A 43 14.88 9.68 14.70
C VAL A 43 15.82 10.65 15.42
N GLY A 44 15.31 11.31 16.46
CA GLY A 44 16.05 12.34 17.21
C GLY A 44 16.14 13.70 16.53
N SER A 45 15.47 13.88 15.38
CA SER A 45 15.28 15.19 14.75
C SER A 45 13.95 15.83 15.18
N ILE A 46 13.68 17.06 14.73
CA ILE A 46 12.37 17.72 14.93
C ILE A 46 11.22 16.98 14.21
N HIS A 47 11.54 16.07 13.29
CA HIS A 47 10.56 15.33 12.49
C HIS A 47 10.33 13.92 13.04
N THR A 48 9.06 13.53 13.18
CA THR A 48 8.66 12.17 13.57
C THR A 48 8.60 11.18 12.40
N VAL A 49 8.64 11.69 11.16
CA VAL A 49 8.57 10.90 9.93
C VAL A 49 9.77 11.15 9.02
N PRO A 50 10.21 10.16 8.22
CA PRO A 50 11.33 10.31 7.29
C PRO A 50 11.03 11.32 6.17
N GLN A 51 11.69 12.47 6.22
CA GLN A 51 11.40 13.60 5.34
C GLN A 51 11.72 13.30 3.86
N CYS A 52 12.80 12.54 3.60
CA CYS A 52 13.17 12.15 2.24
C CYS A 52 12.11 11.25 1.55
N LYS A 53 11.34 10.47 2.32
CA LYS A 53 10.18 9.70 1.81
C LYS A 53 8.96 10.60 1.68
N ALA A 54 8.65 11.38 2.71
CA ALA A 54 7.44 12.21 2.77
C ALA A 54 7.40 13.28 1.67
N GLY A 55 8.56 13.85 1.33
CA GLY A 55 8.67 14.84 0.25
C GLY A 55 8.88 14.25 -1.14
N CYS A 56 9.01 12.93 -1.30
CA CYS A 56 9.35 12.35 -2.60
C CYS A 56 8.18 12.45 -3.60
N PRO A 57 8.31 13.20 -4.72
CA PRO A 57 7.20 13.41 -5.65
C PRO A 57 6.79 12.15 -6.42
N THR A 58 7.69 11.17 -6.56
CA THR A 58 7.39 9.88 -7.19
C THR A 58 6.83 8.86 -6.20
N CYS A 59 6.69 9.22 -4.92
CA CYS A 59 6.33 8.36 -3.79
C CYS A 59 7.30 7.21 -3.52
N ASP A 60 7.95 6.63 -4.52
CA ASP A 60 8.75 5.41 -4.44
C ASP A 60 10.24 5.61 -4.76
N GLY A 61 10.66 6.85 -5.03
CA GLY A 61 12.08 7.18 -5.20
C GLY A 61 12.94 6.97 -3.95
N CYS A 62 12.36 7.04 -2.75
CA CYS A 62 13.01 6.74 -1.49
C CYS A 62 12.31 5.56 -0.81
N VAL A 63 13.03 4.53 -0.39
CA VAL A 63 12.46 3.33 0.22
C VAL A 63 13.21 2.93 1.48
N LYS A 64 12.50 2.40 2.47
CA LYS A 64 13.11 1.87 3.69
C LYS A 64 13.80 0.55 3.33
N GLN A 65 15.10 0.44 3.62
CA GLN A 65 15.76 -0.85 3.53
C GLN A 65 15.18 -1.78 4.62
N PRO A 66 14.76 -3.01 4.27
CA PRO A 66 14.47 -4.01 5.28
C PRO A 66 15.74 -4.25 6.10
N SER A 67 15.64 -4.21 7.43
CA SER A 67 16.76 -4.62 8.29
C SER A 67 16.96 -6.13 8.29
N ASP A 68 15.89 -6.86 8.00
CA ASP A 68 15.83 -8.31 7.93
C ASP A 68 15.16 -8.69 6.61
N TYR A 69 15.75 -9.65 5.90
CA TYR A 69 15.23 -10.22 4.66
C TYR A 69 13.77 -10.66 4.83
N TRP A 70 13.44 -11.26 5.99
CA TRP A 70 12.11 -11.77 6.25
C TRP A 70 11.06 -10.66 6.31
N GLU A 71 11.34 -9.50 6.89
CA GLU A 71 10.40 -8.37 6.92
C GLU A 71 10.05 -7.88 5.51
N GLY A 72 11.05 -7.79 4.63
CA GLY A 72 10.83 -7.41 3.23
C GLY A 72 9.99 -8.43 2.48
N TRP A 73 10.31 -9.73 2.66
CA TRP A 73 9.55 -10.82 2.06
C TRP A 73 8.09 -10.85 2.55
N PHE A 74 7.86 -10.77 3.86
CA PHE A 74 6.51 -10.77 4.44
C PHE A 74 5.69 -9.57 3.99
N THR A 75 6.30 -8.38 3.87
CA THR A 75 5.61 -7.18 3.37
C THR A 75 5.11 -7.40 1.94
N ASN A 76 5.97 -7.90 1.06
CA ASN A 76 5.60 -8.19 -0.32
C ASN A 76 4.56 -9.32 -0.40
N TYR A 77 4.75 -10.40 0.35
CA TYR A 77 3.80 -11.52 0.42
C TYR A 77 2.41 -11.03 0.85
N ASN A 78 2.32 -10.27 1.95
CA ASN A 78 1.05 -9.75 2.46
C ASN A 78 0.38 -8.79 1.47
N HIS A 79 1.14 -7.94 0.76
CA HIS A 79 0.59 -7.07 -0.28
C HIS A 79 0.02 -7.86 -1.46
N VAL A 80 0.73 -8.89 -1.92
CA VAL A 80 0.26 -9.76 -3.01
C VAL A 80 -0.95 -10.57 -2.56
N VAL A 81 -0.91 -11.15 -1.36
CA VAL A 81 -2.04 -11.87 -0.77
C VAL A 81 -3.25 -10.95 -0.66
N ALA A 82 -3.12 -9.73 -0.13
CA ALA A 82 -4.20 -8.75 -0.08
C ALA A 82 -4.76 -8.45 -1.46
N LYS A 83 -3.92 -8.27 -2.49
CA LYS A 83 -4.41 -8.07 -3.86
C LYS A 83 -5.16 -9.29 -4.42
N LEU A 84 -4.72 -10.50 -4.08
CA LEU A 84 -5.36 -11.74 -4.52
C LEU A 84 -6.67 -12.01 -3.77
N THR A 85 -6.74 -11.74 -2.48
CA THR A 85 -7.92 -11.97 -1.63
C THR A 85 -8.95 -10.85 -1.76
N ASN A 86 -8.54 -9.63 -2.08
CA ASN A 86 -9.43 -8.48 -2.36
C ASN A 86 -10.25 -8.63 -3.67
N LYS A 87 -10.17 -9.78 -4.35
CA LYS A 87 -11.04 -10.14 -5.48
C LYS A 87 -12.33 -10.86 -5.09
N GLN A 88 -12.57 -11.21 -3.83
CA GLN A 88 -13.70 -12.08 -3.47
C GLN A 88 -15.03 -11.38 -3.12
N ASP A 89 -15.18 -10.08 -3.40
CA ASP A 89 -16.41 -9.36 -3.04
C ASP A 89 -17.53 -9.46 -4.12
N TYR A 90 -17.19 -9.79 -5.38
CA TYR A 90 -18.19 -9.81 -6.47
C TYR A 90 -19.19 -10.97 -6.36
N TRP A 91 -18.69 -12.20 -6.25
CA TRP A 91 -19.53 -13.40 -6.25
C TRP A 91 -20.40 -13.50 -5.00
N GLU A 92 -19.90 -13.08 -3.84
CA GLU A 92 -20.69 -13.03 -2.61
C GLU A 92 -21.82 -12.00 -2.70
N ARG A 93 -21.54 -10.80 -3.21
CA ARG A 93 -22.58 -9.78 -3.41
C ARG A 93 -23.61 -10.22 -4.43
N TRP A 94 -23.18 -10.82 -5.53
CA TRP A 94 -24.07 -11.38 -6.54
C TRP A 94 -24.95 -12.49 -5.96
N PHE A 95 -24.36 -13.47 -5.26
CA PHE A 95 -25.09 -14.60 -4.69
C PHE A 95 -26.10 -14.14 -3.62
N LYS A 96 -25.73 -13.18 -2.77
CA LYS A 96 -26.65 -12.56 -1.80
C LYS A 96 -27.84 -11.89 -2.49
N SER A 97 -27.57 -11.09 -3.52
CA SER A 97 -28.63 -10.39 -4.26
C SER A 97 -29.56 -11.37 -5.02
N TYR A 98 -28.98 -12.37 -5.69
CA TYR A 98 -29.73 -13.38 -6.43
C TYR A 98 -30.59 -14.25 -5.52
N SER A 99 -30.01 -14.80 -4.45
CA SER A 99 -30.74 -15.67 -3.52
C SER A 99 -31.89 -14.95 -2.82
N GLN A 100 -31.73 -13.66 -2.47
CA GLN A 100 -32.80 -12.83 -1.93
C GLN A 100 -33.96 -12.68 -2.94
N LYS A 101 -33.65 -12.27 -4.18
CA LYS A 101 -34.67 -12.09 -5.23
C LYS A 101 -35.42 -13.38 -5.55
N TYR A 102 -34.71 -14.50 -5.56
CA TYR A 102 -35.31 -15.81 -5.78
C TYR A 102 -36.26 -16.19 -4.62
N SER A 103 -35.85 -15.94 -3.38
CA SER A 103 -36.67 -16.20 -2.18
C SER A 103 -37.96 -15.36 -2.17
N GLU A 104 -37.88 -14.08 -2.54
CA GLU A 104 -39.04 -13.19 -2.71
C GLU A 104 -40.03 -13.74 -3.76
N GLN A 105 -39.53 -14.28 -4.88
CA GLN A 105 -40.38 -14.85 -5.92
C GLN A 105 -41.06 -16.16 -5.49
N LEU A 106 -40.37 -16.98 -4.70
CA LEU A 106 -40.96 -18.21 -4.15
C LEU A 106 -42.08 -17.90 -3.16
N GLN A 107 -41.88 -16.93 -2.26
CA GLN A 107 -42.91 -16.50 -1.31
C GLN A 107 -44.15 -15.93 -2.02
N LYS A 108 -43.96 -15.13 -3.08
CA LYS A 108 -45.06 -14.62 -3.91
C LYS A 108 -45.84 -15.73 -4.62
N ARG A 109 -45.16 -16.78 -5.08
CA ARG A 109 -45.84 -17.95 -5.68
C ARG A 109 -46.62 -18.77 -4.65
N GLN A 110 -46.06 -18.96 -3.46
CA GLN A 110 -46.74 -19.68 -2.37
C GLN A 110 -48.00 -18.96 -1.87
N SER A 111 -47.96 -17.63 -1.77
CA SER A 111 -49.14 -16.84 -1.37
C SER A 111 -50.24 -16.83 -2.45
N GLN A 112 -49.88 -16.93 -3.73
CA GLN A 112 -50.84 -17.06 -4.83
C GLN A 112 -51.52 -18.44 -4.85
N THR A 113 -50.79 -19.52 -4.55
CA THR A 113 -51.37 -20.88 -4.49
C THR A 113 -52.33 -21.07 -3.30
N MET A 114 -52.18 -20.31 -2.22
CA MET A 114 -53.12 -20.36 -1.08
C MET A 114 -54.30 -19.38 -1.19
N GLY A 115 -54.33 -18.54 -2.23
CA GLY A 115 -55.41 -17.57 -2.49
C GLY A 115 -56.47 -18.04 -3.49
N SER A 116 -56.32 -19.24 -4.07
CA SER A 116 -57.24 -19.82 -5.07
C SER A 116 -58.15 -20.93 -4.52
N GLU A 117 -58.14 -21.19 -3.20
CA GLU A 117 -58.99 -22.16 -2.50
C GLU A 117 -60.03 -21.49 -1.57
N SER A 118 -60.56 -20.33 -1.95
CA SER A 118 -61.73 -19.70 -1.30
C SER A 118 -62.66 -19.08 -2.33
#